data_AF-A0A7S0Q015-F1
#
_entry.id   AF-A0A7S0Q015-F1
#
_cell.length_a   1.000
_cell.length_b   1.000
_cell.length_c   1.000
_cell.angle_alpha   90.00
_cell.angle_beta   90.00
_cell.angle_gamma   90.00
#
_symmetry.space_group_name_H-M   'P 1'
#
loop_
_entity.id
_entity.type
_entity.pdbx_description
1 polymer ?
#
loop_
_entity_poly.entity_id
_entity_poly.type
_entity_poly.pdbx_seq_one_letter_code
_entity_poly.pdbx_strand_id
1 'polypeptide(L)'
;TRSTALVYETHLTHVHGVLRAASVGFRVFLHTWSTTGPQRVWGTTVSAPVNLTEHALLRPDVWARDEQDAFLKTVRWDDYQYALPPLGVEWDAPLVRNHLCELESQRRVLTLVERYHERFTHVVFVRPDVRILSDLPVAALPRRGDIVIADKDHFSGLNDQFAILAYDDAASYARRILELPSYRWHCGGFSSESYLAAVALKHGLTPIPHKFRFMIVRPGGAKERPMRRVGSWGGG
;
A
#
# COMPACT_ATOMS: atom_id res chain seq x y z
N THR A 1 8.26 -4.88 -3.61
CA THR A 1 8.84 -4.41 -4.89
C THR A 1 10.21 -3.85 -4.61
N ARG A 2 11.15 -4.02 -5.55
CA ARG A 2 12.59 -3.95 -5.25
C ARG A 2 13.28 -2.78 -5.94
N SER A 3 12.87 -1.59 -5.52
CA SER A 3 13.40 -0.32 -6.00
C SER A 3 13.63 0.65 -4.85
N THR A 4 13.57 0.17 -3.59
CA THR A 4 13.84 0.98 -2.40
C THR A 4 15.21 1.62 -2.48
N ALA A 5 16.21 0.90 -3.01
CA ALA A 5 17.55 1.46 -3.23
C ALA A 5 17.59 2.72 -4.11
N LEU A 6 16.57 2.93 -4.96
CA LEU A 6 16.47 4.10 -5.85
C LEU A 6 15.69 5.27 -5.24
N VAL A 7 15.07 5.08 -4.08
CA VAL A 7 14.12 6.04 -3.50
C VAL A 7 14.27 6.27 -1.99
N TYR A 8 14.99 5.41 -1.27
CA TYR A 8 15.05 5.43 0.20
C TYR A 8 15.44 6.79 0.77
N GLU A 9 16.35 7.53 0.11
CA GLU A 9 16.77 8.87 0.54
C GLU A 9 15.58 9.82 0.66
N THR A 10 14.59 9.72 -0.24
CA THR A 10 13.40 10.57 -0.16
C THR A 10 12.50 10.22 1.02
N HIS A 11 12.48 8.96 1.48
CA HIS A 11 11.83 8.60 2.76
C HIS A 11 12.57 9.19 3.95
N LEU A 12 13.90 9.07 3.95
CA LEU A 12 14.73 9.59 5.04
C LEU A 12 14.62 11.11 5.17
N THR A 13 14.49 11.82 4.04
CA THR A 13 14.36 13.28 3.99
C THR A 13 12.93 13.73 4.29
N HIS A 14 11.97 13.33 3.47
CA HIS A 14 10.61 13.89 3.48
C HIS A 14 9.67 13.27 4.53
N VAL A 15 10.08 12.19 5.19
CA VAL A 15 9.30 11.59 6.28
C VAL A 15 10.11 11.64 7.57
N HIS A 16 11.25 10.94 7.62
CA HIS A 16 12.00 10.84 8.88
C HIS A 16 12.63 12.18 9.28
N GLY A 17 13.17 12.93 8.31
CA GLY A 17 13.76 14.25 8.53
C GLY A 17 12.72 15.25 9.04
N VAL A 18 11.54 15.25 8.43
CA VAL A 18 10.41 16.11 8.82
C VAL A 18 9.93 15.79 10.24
N LEU A 19 9.74 14.52 10.57
CA LEU A 19 9.35 14.10 11.92
C LEU A 19 10.40 14.52 12.97
N ARG A 20 11.69 14.31 12.69
CA ARG A 20 12.79 14.76 13.57
C ARG A 20 12.81 16.27 13.74
N ALA A 21 12.67 17.03 12.65
CA ALA A 21 12.66 18.50 12.69
C ALA A 21 11.48 19.04 13.51
N ALA A 22 10.33 18.36 13.46
CA ALA A 22 9.15 18.66 14.26
C ALA A 22 9.22 18.10 15.70
N SER A 23 10.35 17.50 16.11
CA SER A 23 10.51 16.84 17.42
C SER A 23 9.45 15.77 17.72
N VAL A 24 8.97 15.08 16.68
CA VAL A 24 8.01 13.98 16.79
C VAL A 24 8.78 12.68 16.97
N GLY A 25 8.54 11.98 18.07
CA GLY A 25 9.04 10.62 18.28
C GLY A 25 8.32 9.64 17.35
N PHE A 26 9.09 8.77 16.67
CA PHE A 26 8.53 7.78 15.75
C PHE A 26 9.36 6.49 15.78
N ARG A 27 8.74 5.41 15.30
CA ARG A 27 9.39 4.14 14.99
C ARG A 27 9.00 3.69 13.59
N VAL A 28 9.93 3.02 12.93
CA VAL A 28 9.76 2.50 11.57
C VAL A 28 9.55 0.99 11.65
N PHE A 29 8.34 0.57 11.30
CA PHE A 29 7.96 -0.84 11.20
C PHE A 29 7.91 -1.27 9.74
N LEU A 30 8.44 -2.45 9.41
CA LEU A 30 8.49 -2.92 8.03
C LEU A 30 8.20 -4.42 7.91
N HIS A 31 7.40 -4.78 6.91
CA HIS A 31 7.27 -6.16 6.46
C HIS A 31 7.78 -6.26 5.02
N THR A 32 8.47 -7.34 4.70
CA THR A 32 8.94 -7.62 3.33
C THR A 32 8.75 -9.08 2.97
N TRP A 33 8.60 -9.33 1.67
CA TRP A 33 8.45 -10.68 1.13
C TRP A 33 9.79 -11.19 0.58
N SER A 34 10.20 -12.38 0.97
CA SER A 34 11.10 -13.18 0.14
C SER A 34 10.32 -13.75 -1.04
N THR A 35 10.93 -13.68 -2.23
CA THR A 35 10.34 -14.26 -3.44
C THR A 35 11.46 -14.95 -4.21
N THR A 36 11.15 -16.07 -4.83
CA THR A 36 12.00 -16.71 -5.82
C THR A 36 11.52 -16.32 -7.22
N GLY A 37 12.43 -16.27 -8.19
CA GLY A 37 12.09 -15.99 -9.59
C GLY A 37 12.14 -14.52 -10.03
N PRO A 38 11.86 -14.28 -11.32
CA PRO A 38 12.02 -12.97 -11.96
C PRO A 38 11.04 -11.93 -11.42
N GLN A 39 11.48 -10.67 -11.36
CA GLN A 39 10.58 -9.57 -11.02
C GLN A 39 9.61 -9.31 -12.17
N ARG A 40 8.35 -9.05 -11.84
CA ARG A 40 7.35 -8.62 -12.82
C ARG A 40 6.80 -7.26 -12.44
N VAL A 41 6.65 -6.41 -13.44
CA VAL A 41 5.93 -5.15 -13.35
C VAL A 41 4.82 -5.25 -14.39
N TRP A 42 3.58 -5.32 -13.91
CA TRP A 42 2.44 -5.71 -14.75
C TRP A 42 2.71 -7.09 -15.39
N GLY A 43 2.50 -7.23 -16.70
CA GLY A 43 2.81 -8.45 -17.45
C GLY A 43 4.28 -8.63 -17.83
N THR A 44 5.15 -7.67 -17.55
CA THR A 44 6.53 -7.66 -18.09
C THR A 44 7.55 -8.12 -17.06
N THR A 45 8.37 -9.10 -17.43
CA THR A 45 9.54 -9.52 -16.66
C THR A 45 10.63 -8.44 -16.72
N VAL A 46 11.10 -8.00 -15.56
CA VAL A 46 12.20 -7.05 -15.43
C VAL A 46 13.50 -7.81 -15.20
N SER A 47 14.56 -7.42 -15.91
CA SER A 47 15.89 -8.05 -15.81
C SER A 47 16.62 -7.77 -14.50
N ALA A 48 16.24 -6.69 -13.80
CA ALA A 48 16.85 -6.32 -12.53
C ALA A 48 16.67 -7.44 -11.49
N PRO A 49 17.76 -7.93 -10.88
CA PRO A 49 17.68 -9.01 -9.92
C PRO A 49 16.95 -8.58 -8.66
N VAL A 50 16.43 -9.58 -7.99
CA VAL A 50 15.81 -9.50 -6.68
C VAL A 50 16.84 -9.11 -5.62
N ASN A 51 16.76 -7.90 -5.07
CA ASN A 51 17.48 -7.55 -3.85
C ASN A 51 16.57 -7.75 -2.62
N LEU A 52 16.95 -8.67 -1.72
CA LEU A 52 16.19 -8.98 -0.50
C LEU A 52 16.66 -8.18 0.71
N THR A 53 17.76 -7.41 0.61
CA THR A 53 18.36 -6.68 1.72
C THR A 53 18.11 -5.17 1.66
N GLU A 54 17.57 -4.65 0.55
CA GLU A 54 17.35 -3.20 0.37
C GLU A 54 16.35 -2.59 1.36
N HIS A 55 15.51 -3.39 2.02
CA HIS A 55 14.63 -2.93 3.09
C HIS A 55 15.41 -2.27 4.24
N ALA A 56 16.66 -2.70 4.48
CA ALA A 56 17.52 -2.14 5.53
C ALA A 56 17.90 -0.67 5.27
N LEU A 57 17.82 -0.19 4.02
CA LEU A 57 18.11 1.20 3.66
C LEU A 57 17.08 2.18 4.27
N LEU A 58 15.86 1.71 4.53
CA LEU A 58 14.83 2.49 5.21
C LEU A 58 15.05 2.56 6.73
N ARG A 59 16.05 1.84 7.26
CA ARG A 59 16.41 1.80 8.69
C ARG A 59 15.21 1.45 9.58
N PRO A 60 14.54 0.31 9.37
CA PRO A 60 13.44 -0.11 10.23
C PRO A 60 13.94 -0.41 11.65
N ASP A 61 13.20 0.03 12.66
CA ASP A 61 13.42 -0.31 14.06
C ASP A 61 12.97 -1.74 14.37
N VAL A 62 11.86 -2.15 13.74
CA VAL A 62 11.29 -3.49 13.86
C VAL A 62 10.88 -3.96 12.47
N TRP A 63 11.27 -5.18 12.10
CA TRP A 63 10.89 -5.72 10.81
C TRP A 63 10.68 -7.24 10.85
N ALA A 64 9.93 -7.73 9.86
CA ALA A 64 9.76 -9.14 9.59
C ALA A 64 9.86 -9.44 8.09
N ARG A 65 10.21 -10.68 7.78
CA ARG A 65 10.22 -11.20 6.42
C ARG A 65 9.58 -12.57 6.37
N ASP A 66 8.56 -12.68 5.51
CA ASP A 66 7.85 -13.93 5.25
C ASP A 66 8.10 -14.39 3.79
N GLU A 67 7.92 -15.69 3.53
CA GLU A 67 8.01 -16.27 2.19
C GLU A 67 6.71 -16.07 1.40
N GLN A 68 6.76 -15.35 0.28
CA GLN A 68 5.57 -15.01 -0.52
C GLN A 68 4.83 -16.25 -1.01
N ASP A 69 5.57 -17.25 -1.53
CA ASP A 69 4.96 -18.46 -2.07
C ASP A 69 4.36 -19.34 -0.96
N ALA A 70 4.88 -19.27 0.26
CA ALA A 70 4.30 -19.97 1.40
C ALA A 70 2.95 -19.35 1.79
N PHE A 71 2.87 -18.02 1.87
CA PHE A 71 1.61 -17.31 2.09
C PHE A 71 0.58 -17.61 1.00
N LEU A 72 0.95 -17.53 -0.28
CA LEU A 72 0.00 -17.71 -1.36
C LEU A 72 -0.54 -19.14 -1.50
N LYS A 73 0.17 -20.14 -0.93
CA LYS A 73 -0.35 -21.51 -0.81
C LYS A 73 -1.45 -21.64 0.25
N THR A 74 -1.57 -20.70 1.18
CA THR A 74 -2.65 -20.69 2.19
C THR A 74 -3.90 -19.96 1.69
N VAL A 75 -3.80 -19.22 0.59
CA VAL A 75 -4.92 -18.50 -0.02
C VAL A 75 -5.80 -19.48 -0.82
N ARG A 76 -7.09 -19.51 -0.49
CA ARG A 76 -8.11 -20.18 -1.31
C ARG A 76 -8.54 -19.25 -2.46
N TRP A 77 -8.03 -19.51 -3.67
CA TRP A 77 -8.21 -18.61 -4.82
C TRP A 77 -9.66 -18.41 -5.25
N ASP A 78 -10.55 -19.37 -5.00
CA ASP A 78 -11.98 -19.26 -5.29
C ASP A 78 -12.66 -18.12 -4.50
N ASP A 79 -12.06 -17.67 -3.40
CA ASP A 79 -12.54 -16.49 -2.66
C ASP A 79 -12.18 -15.17 -3.36
N TYR A 80 -11.25 -15.20 -4.32
CA TYR A 80 -10.60 -14.03 -4.88
C TYR A 80 -10.65 -13.94 -6.40
N GLN A 81 -11.15 -14.96 -7.10
CA GLN A 81 -11.30 -14.95 -8.55
C GLN A 81 -12.61 -15.64 -8.96
N TYR A 82 -13.37 -14.98 -9.82
CA TYR A 82 -14.51 -15.62 -10.47
C TYR A 82 -14.02 -16.39 -11.69
N ALA A 83 -14.59 -17.57 -11.95
CA ALA A 83 -14.35 -18.28 -13.21
C ALA A 83 -14.89 -17.50 -14.43
N LEU A 84 -15.91 -16.67 -14.21
CA LEU A 84 -16.49 -15.73 -15.16
C LEU A 84 -16.85 -14.43 -14.43
N PRO A 85 -16.13 -13.32 -14.62
CA PRO A 85 -16.46 -12.05 -13.96
C PRO A 85 -17.89 -11.61 -14.29
N PRO A 86 -18.72 -11.27 -13.29
CA PRO A 86 -19.93 -10.53 -13.55
C PRO A 86 -19.55 -9.15 -14.09
N LEU A 87 -20.20 -8.75 -15.19
CA LEU A 87 -20.04 -7.48 -15.96
C LEU A 87 -19.29 -6.37 -15.21
N GLY A 88 -18.00 -6.15 -15.52
CA GLY A 88 -17.21 -5.06 -14.96
C GLY A 88 -15.70 -5.34 -14.90
N VAL A 89 -14.90 -4.27 -14.72
CA VAL A 89 -13.43 -4.28 -14.70
C VAL A 89 -12.91 -5.22 -13.60
N GLU A 90 -12.36 -6.37 -14.00
CA GLU A 90 -11.69 -7.31 -13.09
C GLU A 90 -10.16 -7.15 -13.22
N TRP A 91 -9.47 -7.07 -12.09
CA TRP A 91 -8.02 -7.25 -12.04
C TRP A 91 -7.63 -8.67 -12.43
N ASP A 92 -6.61 -8.78 -13.27
CA ASP A 92 -6.05 -10.08 -13.63
C ASP A 92 -5.46 -10.82 -12.41
N ALA A 93 -5.26 -12.13 -12.53
CA ALA A 93 -4.74 -12.96 -11.45
C ALA A 93 -3.43 -12.43 -10.83
N PRO A 94 -2.44 -11.99 -11.64
CA PRO A 94 -1.23 -11.36 -11.11
C PRO A 94 -1.48 -10.11 -10.24
N LEU A 95 -2.40 -9.23 -10.64
CA LEU A 95 -2.75 -8.03 -9.87
C LEU A 95 -3.44 -8.38 -8.56
N VAL A 96 -4.39 -9.32 -8.59
CA VAL A 96 -5.04 -9.84 -7.37
C VAL A 96 -3.99 -10.45 -6.43
N ARG A 97 -3.07 -11.26 -6.94
CA ARG A 97 -1.96 -11.84 -6.17
C ARG A 97 -1.11 -10.78 -5.50
N ASN A 98 -0.69 -9.76 -6.25
CA ASN A 98 0.14 -8.67 -5.71
C ASN A 98 -0.61 -7.88 -4.63
N HIS A 99 -1.89 -7.63 -4.85
CA HIS A 99 -2.72 -6.93 -3.88
C HIS A 99 -2.90 -7.73 -2.59
N LEU A 100 -3.15 -9.04 -2.66
CA LEU A 100 -3.21 -9.90 -1.47
C LEU A 100 -1.90 -9.85 -0.67
N CYS A 101 -0.76 -9.91 -1.34
CA CYS A 101 0.55 -9.77 -0.69
C CYS A 101 0.73 -8.38 -0.04
N GLU A 102 0.23 -7.32 -0.67
CA GLU A 102 0.25 -5.97 -0.11
C GLU A 102 -0.63 -5.86 1.15
N LEU A 103 -1.88 -6.30 1.07
CA LEU A 103 -2.81 -6.23 2.20
C LEU A 103 -2.31 -7.06 3.38
N GLU A 104 -1.78 -8.26 3.11
CA GLU A 104 -1.19 -9.10 4.14
C GLU A 104 0.06 -8.45 4.74
N SER A 105 0.93 -7.82 3.94
CA SER A 105 2.05 -7.02 4.45
C SER A 105 1.58 -5.96 5.44
N GLN A 106 0.53 -5.22 5.13
CA GLN A 106 0.00 -4.19 6.02
C GLN A 106 -0.52 -4.79 7.33
N ARG A 107 -1.22 -5.93 7.26
CA ARG A 107 -1.68 -6.67 8.45
C ARG A 107 -0.51 -7.15 9.32
N ARG A 108 0.56 -7.66 8.70
CA ARG A 108 1.79 -8.11 9.38
C ARG A 108 2.48 -6.94 10.07
N VAL A 109 2.61 -5.79 9.40
CA VAL A 109 3.17 -4.57 10.00
C VAL A 109 2.35 -4.15 11.21
N LEU A 110 1.01 -4.08 11.12
CA LEU A 110 0.19 -3.74 12.27
C LEU A 110 0.41 -4.71 13.44
N THR A 111 0.52 -6.01 13.14
CA THR A 111 0.82 -7.02 14.18
C THR A 111 2.16 -6.76 14.86
N LEU A 112 3.18 -6.28 14.13
CA LEU A 112 4.46 -5.87 14.74
C LEU A 112 4.29 -4.65 15.64
N VAL A 113 3.48 -3.67 15.21
CA VAL A 113 3.18 -2.48 16.00
C VAL A 113 2.45 -2.86 17.29
N GLU A 114 1.45 -3.74 17.23
CA GLU A 114 0.65 -4.18 18.39
C GLU A 114 1.44 -5.01 19.42
N ARG A 115 2.46 -5.74 18.96
CA ARG A 115 3.41 -6.44 19.84
C ARG A 115 4.35 -5.47 20.57
N TYR A 116 4.47 -4.25 20.07
CA TYR A 116 5.26 -3.22 20.69
C TYR A 116 4.40 -2.53 21.75
N HIS A 117 4.83 -2.57 23.01
CA HIS A 117 4.05 -2.05 24.13
C HIS A 117 4.01 -0.50 24.23
N GLU A 118 4.51 0.20 23.21
CA GLU A 118 4.50 1.66 23.18
C GLU A 118 3.15 2.20 22.73
N ARG A 119 2.81 3.38 23.25
CA ARG A 119 1.60 4.10 22.86
C ARG A 119 1.92 5.02 21.68
N PHE A 120 1.51 4.61 20.49
CA PHE A 120 1.48 5.48 19.32
C PHE A 120 0.15 6.24 19.28
N THR A 121 0.18 7.49 18.83
CA THR A 121 -1.05 8.28 18.62
C THR A 121 -1.57 8.13 17.20
N HIS A 122 -0.66 7.93 16.23
CA HIS A 122 -0.97 7.84 14.81
C HIS A 122 -0.11 6.77 14.15
N VAL A 123 -0.60 6.25 13.04
CA VAL A 123 0.13 5.34 12.15
C VAL A 123 0.20 5.95 10.76
N VAL A 124 1.40 5.99 10.19
CA VAL A 124 1.65 6.42 8.81
C VAL A 124 2.00 5.19 7.97
N PHE A 125 1.18 4.90 6.98
CA PHE A 125 1.44 3.88 5.97
C PHE A 125 2.04 4.56 4.74
N VAL A 126 3.23 4.11 4.33
CA VAL A 126 3.88 4.56 3.09
C VAL A 126 4.47 3.35 2.38
N ARG A 127 4.18 3.20 1.08
CA ARG A 127 4.83 2.17 0.27
C ARG A 127 6.34 2.39 0.19
N PRO A 128 7.18 1.34 0.31
CA PRO A 128 8.64 1.49 0.36
C PRO A 128 9.32 1.72 -1.01
N ASP A 129 8.56 1.66 -2.10
CA ASP A 129 9.03 1.76 -3.48
C ASP A 129 8.63 3.07 -4.19
N VAL A 130 8.29 4.09 -3.41
CA VAL A 130 7.87 5.40 -3.94
C VAL A 130 8.95 6.45 -3.73
N ARG A 131 9.19 7.29 -4.74
CA ARG A 131 9.97 8.50 -4.60
C ARG A 131 9.07 9.59 -4.05
N ILE A 132 9.31 10.01 -2.82
CA ILE A 132 8.55 11.08 -2.16
C ILE A 132 9.06 12.44 -2.66
N LEU A 133 8.13 13.34 -2.98
CA LEU A 133 8.41 14.64 -3.60
C LEU A 133 7.95 15.82 -2.73
N SER A 134 7.33 15.54 -1.60
CA SER A 134 6.85 16.55 -0.65
C SER A 134 6.95 16.03 0.77
N ASP A 135 7.14 16.94 1.71
CA ASP A 135 7.23 16.62 3.14
C ASP A 135 5.93 16.00 3.68
N LEU A 136 6.08 15.11 4.65
CA LEU A 136 4.98 14.54 5.41
C LEU A 136 4.19 15.67 6.09
N PRO A 137 2.85 15.68 6.01
CA PRO A 137 2.06 16.77 6.54
C PRO A 137 1.81 16.61 8.05
N VAL A 138 2.85 16.81 8.86
CA VAL A 138 2.80 16.64 10.33
C VAL A 138 1.75 17.55 10.99
N ALA A 139 1.44 18.71 10.40
CA ALA A 139 0.39 19.61 10.91
C ALA A 139 -1.04 19.13 10.60
N ALA A 140 -1.21 18.14 9.72
CA ALA A 140 -2.50 17.64 9.27
C ALA A 140 -2.75 16.20 9.76
N LEU A 141 -2.31 15.87 10.98
CA LEU A 141 -2.61 14.56 11.56
C LEU A 141 -4.12 14.40 11.76
N PRO A 142 -4.71 13.28 11.32
CA PRO A 142 -6.15 13.04 11.40
C PRO A 142 -6.63 12.88 12.84
N ARG A 143 -7.89 13.22 13.08
CA ARG A 143 -8.57 12.81 14.31
C ARG A 143 -9.07 11.37 14.17
N ARG A 144 -9.55 10.80 15.27
CA ARG A 144 -10.26 9.52 15.22
C ARG A 144 -11.47 9.61 14.28
N GLY A 145 -11.63 8.63 13.42
CA GLY A 145 -12.65 8.60 12.37
C GLY A 145 -12.24 9.27 11.06
N ASP A 146 -11.03 9.83 10.96
CA ASP A 146 -10.49 10.40 9.71
C ASP A 146 -9.37 9.52 9.14
N ILE A 147 -9.25 9.51 7.81
CA ILE A 147 -8.11 8.91 7.10
C ILE A 147 -7.50 9.93 6.15
N VAL A 148 -6.26 10.35 6.39
CA VAL A 148 -5.54 11.20 5.44
C VAL A 148 -5.01 10.33 4.32
N ILE A 149 -5.28 10.70 3.08
CA ILE A 149 -4.82 10.02 1.86
C ILE A 149 -4.19 11.03 0.89
N ALA A 150 -3.44 10.55 -0.10
CA ALA A 150 -2.94 11.41 -1.16
C ALA A 150 -4.07 11.96 -2.04
N ASP A 151 -3.98 13.23 -2.46
CA ASP A 151 -4.98 13.91 -3.31
C ASP A 151 -4.93 13.52 -4.79
N LYS A 152 -3.97 12.68 -5.19
CA LYS A 152 -3.74 12.21 -6.56
C LYS A 152 -3.77 10.69 -6.66
N ASP A 153 -3.84 10.21 -7.90
CA ASP A 153 -3.79 8.79 -8.23
C ASP A 153 -4.84 7.96 -7.47
N HIS A 154 -6.04 8.55 -7.31
CA HIS A 154 -7.19 7.93 -6.64
C HIS A 154 -8.05 7.09 -7.60
N PHE A 155 -7.79 7.15 -8.91
CA PHE A 155 -8.44 6.38 -9.99
C PHE A 155 -9.96 6.14 -9.78
N SER A 156 -10.33 4.97 -9.27
CA SER A 156 -11.72 4.52 -9.09
C SER A 156 -12.22 4.60 -7.64
N GLY A 157 -11.40 5.11 -6.71
CA GLY A 157 -11.73 5.21 -5.29
C GLY A 157 -10.71 6.06 -4.52
N LEU A 158 -9.99 5.46 -3.55
CA LEU A 158 -8.99 6.15 -2.74
C LEU A 158 -7.57 5.65 -3.05
N ASN A 159 -6.57 6.53 -2.99
CA ASN A 159 -5.18 6.13 -3.14
C ASN A 159 -4.75 5.24 -1.97
N ASP A 160 -4.19 4.08 -2.26
CA ASP A 160 -3.79 3.04 -1.29
C ASP A 160 -2.29 3.05 -0.96
N GLN A 161 -1.52 3.97 -1.54
CA GLN A 161 -0.06 3.99 -1.45
C GLN A 161 0.45 4.80 -0.25
N PHE A 162 -0.42 5.64 0.30
CA PHE A 162 -0.17 6.48 1.45
C PHE A 162 -1.43 6.63 2.30
N ALA A 163 -1.29 6.48 3.62
CA ALA A 163 -2.35 6.82 4.56
C ALA A 163 -1.78 7.31 5.90
N ILE A 164 -2.49 8.23 6.55
CA ILE A 164 -2.31 8.52 7.99
C ILE A 164 -3.63 8.26 8.69
N LEU A 165 -3.59 7.59 9.83
CA LEU A 165 -4.75 7.37 10.71
C LEU A 165 -4.36 7.60 12.17
N ALA A 166 -5.36 7.89 13.01
CA ALA A 166 -5.21 7.69 14.45
C ALA A 166 -4.91 6.21 14.74
N TYR A 167 -4.14 5.93 15.80
CA TYR A 167 -3.73 4.57 16.13
C TYR A 167 -4.92 3.61 16.31
N ASP A 168 -5.97 4.08 16.98
CA ASP A 168 -7.20 3.30 17.22
C ASP A 168 -7.92 2.87 15.94
N ASP A 169 -7.76 3.63 14.85
CA ASP A 169 -8.41 3.36 13.55
C ASP A 169 -7.49 2.61 12.57
N ALA A 170 -6.19 2.49 12.88
CA ALA A 170 -5.21 1.86 11.99
C ALA A 170 -5.56 0.41 11.63
N ALA A 171 -6.26 -0.29 12.53
CA ALA A 171 -6.75 -1.65 12.31
C ALA A 171 -7.75 -1.73 11.15
N SER A 172 -8.65 -0.75 11.02
CA SER A 172 -9.66 -0.68 9.96
C SER A 172 -9.02 -0.56 8.58
N TYR A 173 -7.87 0.09 8.48
CA TYR A 173 -7.08 0.15 7.25
C TYR A 173 -6.25 -1.12 7.04
N ALA A 174 -5.39 -1.47 7.99
CA ALA A 174 -4.35 -2.49 7.78
C ALA A 174 -4.86 -3.94 7.81
N ARG A 175 -6.03 -4.23 8.39
CA ARG A 175 -6.60 -5.58 8.46
C ARG A 175 -7.58 -5.89 7.31
N ARG A 176 -7.70 -5.00 6.32
CA ARG A 176 -8.71 -5.14 5.26
C ARG A 176 -8.63 -6.47 4.50
N ILE A 177 -7.48 -7.14 4.39
CA ILE A 177 -7.41 -8.49 3.79
C ILE A 177 -8.46 -9.46 4.34
N LEU A 178 -8.82 -9.36 5.62
CA LEU A 178 -9.80 -10.23 6.28
C LEU A 178 -11.23 -10.03 5.75
N GLU A 179 -11.51 -8.88 5.15
CA GLU A 179 -12.84 -8.48 4.67
C GLU A 179 -12.98 -8.64 3.15
N LEU A 180 -11.86 -8.79 2.44
CA LEU A 180 -11.84 -8.86 0.98
C LEU A 180 -12.70 -9.99 0.40
N PRO A 181 -12.74 -11.23 0.98
CA PRO A 181 -13.63 -12.29 0.49
C PRO A 181 -15.11 -11.88 0.52
N SER A 182 -15.57 -11.31 1.63
CA SER A 182 -16.96 -10.88 1.80
C SER A 182 -17.29 -9.70 0.87
N TYR A 183 -16.36 -8.75 0.73
CA TYR A 183 -16.52 -7.66 -0.23
C TYR A 183 -16.67 -8.18 -1.67
N ARG A 184 -15.78 -9.08 -2.11
CA ARG A 184 -15.85 -9.66 -3.45
C ARG A 184 -17.17 -10.40 -3.69
N TRP A 185 -17.65 -11.16 -2.70
CA TRP A 185 -18.92 -11.88 -2.79
C TRP A 185 -20.11 -10.95 -3.05
N HIS A 186 -20.11 -9.74 -2.47
CA HIS A 186 -21.21 -8.79 -2.61
C HIS A 186 -21.05 -7.78 -3.75
N CYS A 187 -19.83 -7.40 -4.09
CA CYS A 187 -19.56 -6.31 -5.02
C CYS A 187 -19.02 -6.77 -6.38
N GLY A 188 -18.62 -8.04 -6.53
CA GLY A 188 -18.09 -8.57 -7.78
C GLY A 188 -16.63 -8.18 -8.04
N GLY A 189 -16.35 -7.67 -9.24
CA GLY A 189 -15.02 -7.20 -9.65
C GLY A 189 -14.56 -5.97 -8.85
N PHE A 190 -13.25 -5.82 -8.65
CA PHE A 190 -12.70 -4.74 -7.84
C PHE A 190 -11.33 -4.24 -8.33
N SER A 191 -11.00 -3.02 -7.90
CA SER A 191 -9.65 -2.43 -7.89
C SER A 191 -9.24 -2.13 -6.45
N SER A 192 -7.95 -1.99 -6.15
CA SER A 192 -7.53 -1.62 -4.79
C SER A 192 -8.14 -0.30 -4.34
N GLU A 193 -8.24 0.69 -5.23
CA GLU A 193 -8.76 2.01 -4.88
C GLU A 193 -10.24 1.97 -4.54
N SER A 194 -11.05 1.27 -5.35
CA SER A 194 -12.49 1.10 -5.09
C SER A 194 -12.73 0.28 -3.82
N TYR A 195 -11.89 -0.74 -3.58
CA TYR A 195 -11.97 -1.54 -2.37
C TYR A 195 -11.62 -0.74 -1.11
N LEU A 196 -10.56 0.07 -1.14
CA LEU A 196 -10.21 0.96 -0.03
C LEU A 196 -11.32 1.98 0.26
N ALA A 197 -11.98 2.52 -0.76
CA ALA A 197 -13.13 3.41 -0.59
C ALA A 197 -14.28 2.71 0.16
N ALA A 198 -14.59 1.46 -0.21
CA ALA A 198 -15.63 0.68 0.45
C ALA A 198 -15.28 0.35 1.91
N VAL A 199 -14.02 0.01 2.19
CA VAL A 199 -13.51 -0.23 3.55
C VAL A 199 -13.62 1.04 4.40
N ALA A 200 -13.19 2.19 3.87
CA ALA A 200 -13.30 3.47 4.58
C ALA A 200 -14.76 3.78 4.94
N LEU A 201 -15.68 3.63 4.00
CA LEU A 201 -17.11 3.83 4.22
C LEU A 201 -17.65 2.88 5.31
N LYS A 202 -17.34 1.59 5.22
CA LYS A 202 -17.81 0.57 6.17
C LYS A 202 -17.39 0.86 7.62
N HIS A 203 -16.17 1.36 7.80
CA HIS A 203 -15.61 1.67 9.12
C HIS A 203 -15.87 3.10 9.58
N GLY A 204 -16.65 3.88 8.82
CA GLY A 204 -16.95 5.27 9.16
C GLY A 204 -15.74 6.20 9.08
N LEU A 205 -14.74 5.86 8.28
CA LEU A 205 -13.55 6.69 8.06
C LEU A 205 -13.84 7.75 7.02
N THR A 206 -13.65 9.02 7.39
CA THR A 206 -13.81 10.17 6.50
C THR A 206 -12.49 10.46 5.78
N PRO A 207 -12.43 10.33 4.44
CA PRO A 207 -11.20 10.61 3.70
C PRO A 207 -10.86 12.10 3.68
N ILE A 208 -9.66 12.44 4.12
CA ILE A 208 -9.10 13.79 4.10
C ILE A 208 -7.98 13.84 3.05
N PRO A 209 -8.25 14.31 1.83
CA PRO A 209 -7.23 14.37 0.79
C PRO A 209 -6.17 15.42 1.14
N HIS A 210 -4.89 15.02 1.05
CA HIS A 210 -3.75 15.90 1.30
C HIS A 210 -2.76 15.87 0.14
N LYS A 211 -2.11 17.02 -0.10
CA LYS A 211 -1.06 17.21 -1.12
C LYS A 211 0.26 16.51 -0.75
N PHE A 212 0.23 15.21 -0.51
CA PHE A 212 1.42 14.39 -0.33
C PHE A 212 1.78 13.72 -1.66
N ARG A 213 2.81 14.26 -2.32
CA ARG A 213 3.22 13.86 -3.68
C ARG A 213 4.32 12.81 -3.62
N PHE A 214 4.13 11.75 -4.40
CA PHE A 214 5.15 10.73 -4.63
C PHE A 214 5.00 10.16 -6.05
N MET A 215 5.97 9.35 -6.47
CA MET A 215 5.91 8.59 -7.71
C MET A 215 6.41 7.17 -7.47
N ILE A 216 5.70 6.17 -7.98
CA ILE A 216 6.20 4.79 -7.97
C ILE A 216 7.46 4.72 -8.86
N VAL A 217 8.52 4.14 -8.32
CA VAL A 217 9.72 3.80 -9.08
C VAL A 217 9.76 2.29 -9.25
N ARG A 218 9.85 1.82 -10.49
CA ARG A 218 9.91 0.40 -10.80
C ARG A 218 11.35 -0.12 -10.74
N PRO A 219 11.57 -1.44 -10.57
CA PRO A 219 12.90 -2.03 -10.69
C PRO A 219 13.56 -1.61 -12.02
N GLY A 220 14.84 -1.24 -11.97
CA GLY A 220 15.55 -0.66 -13.13
C GLY A 220 15.41 0.86 -13.30
N GLY A 221 14.69 1.56 -12.41
CA GLY A 221 14.62 3.02 -12.38
C GLY A 221 13.63 3.66 -13.35
N ALA A 222 12.88 2.86 -14.09
CA ALA A 222 11.75 3.35 -14.87
C ALA A 222 10.72 3.99 -13.94
N LYS A 223 10.42 5.27 -14.18
CA LYS A 223 9.35 5.98 -13.49
C LYS A 223 8.03 5.55 -14.10
N GLU A 224 7.06 5.19 -13.27
CA GLU A 224 5.71 4.98 -13.75
C GLU A 224 5.12 6.35 -14.14
N ARG A 225 4.75 6.50 -15.42
CA ARG A 225 3.92 7.63 -15.83
C ARG A 225 2.49 7.30 -15.39
N PRO A 226 1.71 8.27 -14.87
CA PRO A 226 0.29 8.06 -14.66
C PRO A 226 -0.31 7.55 -15.98
N MET A 227 -1.04 6.44 -15.95
CA MET A 227 -1.73 5.98 -17.16
C MET A 227 -2.62 7.13 -17.66
N ARG A 228 -2.36 7.61 -18.89
CA ARG A 228 -3.39 8.34 -19.61
C ARG A 228 -4.55 7.37 -19.81
N ARG A 229 -5.78 7.81 -19.52
CA ARG A 229 -7.01 7.04 -19.78
C ARG A 229 -6.88 6.28 -21.10
N VAL A 230 -6.93 4.96 -21.05
CA VAL A 230 -7.22 4.16 -22.23
C VAL A 230 -8.72 4.27 -22.45
N GLY A 231 -9.12 5.04 -23.48
CA GLY A 231 -10.46 5.07 -24.03
C GLY A 231 -11.41 6.15 -23.50
N SER A 232 -11.44 7.30 -24.16
CA SER A 232 -12.74 7.88 -24.53
C SER A 232 -13.34 6.95 -25.58
N TRP A 233 -14.29 6.10 -25.17
CA TRP A 233 -15.20 5.49 -26.12
C TRP A 233 -16.02 6.61 -26.77
N GLY A 234 -16.09 6.59 -28.09
CA GLY A 234 -16.80 7.58 -28.89
C GLY A 234 -18.29 7.67 -28.54
N GLY A 235 -18.85 8.84 -28.79
CA GLY A 235 -20.26 9.13 -28.65
C GLY A 235 -20.51 10.60 -29.00
N GLY A 236 -20.87 10.86 -30.25
CA GLY A 236 -21.13 12.17 -30.83
C GLY A 236 -20.77 12.19 -32.31
#